data_AF-A0A7J7FZG2-F1
#
_entry.id   AF-A0A7J7FZG2-F1
#
_cell.length_a   1.000
_cell.length_b   1.000
_cell.length_c   1.000
_cell.angle_alpha   90.00
_cell.angle_beta   90.00
_cell.angle_gamma   90.00
#
_symmetry.space_group_name_H-M   'P 1'
#
loop_
_entity.id
_entity.type
_entity.pdbx_description
1 polymer ?
#
loop_
_entity_poly.entity_id
_entity_poly.type
_entity_poly.pdbx_seq_one_letter_code
_entity_poly.pdbx_strand_id
1 'polypeptide(L)' 'MLTNIRHRNIVKLYGFCLHNKCMFLVYEYMERGSLFYALRTDVEAVELGWTRRVTFIKAIAHALSYLHHDCTPPIVH' A
#
# COMPACT_ATOMS: atom_id res chain seq x y z
N MET A 1 -12.46 8.76 -7.20
CA MET A 1 -11.15 9.44 -7.04
C MET A 1 -10.09 8.43 -6.59
N LEU A 2 -10.18 7.85 -5.38
CA LEU A 2 -9.28 6.78 -4.93
C LEU A 2 -9.49 5.42 -5.65
N THR A 3 -10.73 5.08 -6.03
CA THR A 3 -11.06 3.84 -6.78
C THR A 3 -10.42 3.77 -8.18
N ASN A 4 -9.93 4.89 -8.71
CA ASN A 4 -9.31 4.95 -10.03
C ASN A 4 -7.78 4.82 -9.97
N ILE A 5 -7.19 4.81 -8.78
CA ILE A 5 -5.76 4.57 -8.61
C ILE A 5 -5.46 3.13 -9.02
N ARG A 6 -4.64 2.97 -10.05
CA ARG A 6 -4.24 1.66 -10.58
C ARG A 6 -2.74 1.62 -10.72
N HIS A 7 -2.08 1.14 -9.68
CA HIS A 7 -0.64 0.99 -9.65
C HIS A 7 -0.28 -0.30 -8.93
N ARG A 8 0.62 -1.11 -9.49
CA ARG A 8 0.98 -2.44 -8.97
C ARG A 8 1.50 -2.45 -7.52
N ASN A 9 2.05 -1.32 -7.06
CA ASN A 9 2.60 -1.16 -5.71
C ASN A 9 1.66 -0.36 -4.77
N ILE A 10 0.38 -0.18 -5.15
CA ILE A 10 -0.63 0.47 -4.31
C ILE A 10 -1.78 -0.52 -4.13
N VAL A 11 -2.20 -0.74 -2.88
CA VAL A 11 -3.32 -1.64 -2.57
C VAL A 11 -4.58 -1.18 -3.29
N LYS A 12 -5.26 -2.12 -3.96
CA LYS A 12 -6.48 -1.80 -4.70
C LYS A 12 -7.65 -1.59 -3.74
N LEU A 13 -8.31 -0.45 -3.85
CA LEU A 13 -9.63 -0.22 -3.27
C LEU A 13 -10.69 -0.77 -4.23
N TYR A 14 -11.43 -1.80 -3.84
CA TYR A 14 -12.53 -2.33 -4.63
C TYR A 14 -13.77 -1.46 -4.55
N GLY A 15 -14.04 -0.86 -3.38
CA GLY A 15 -15.20 -0.01 -3.19
C GLY A 15 -15.41 0.37 -1.74
N PHE A 16 -16.59 0.90 -1.46
CA PHE A 16 -16.99 1.31 -0.12
C PHE A 16 -18.46 0.97 0.12
N CYS A 17 -18.83 0.89 1.40
CA CYS A 17 -20.23 0.77 1.84
C CYS A 17 -20.49 1.86 2.89
N LEU A 18 -21.61 2.57 2.75
CA LEU A 18 -22.08 3.52 3.75
C LEU A 18 -23.32 2.93 4.42
N HIS A 19 -23.23 2.63 5.71
CA HIS A 19 -24.32 2.04 6.46
C HIS A 19 -24.38 2.60 7.88
N ASN A 20 -25.56 3.02 8.34
CA ASN A 20 -25.78 3.56 9.69
C ASN A 20 -24.77 4.65 10.13
N LYS A 21 -24.42 5.58 9.22
CA LYS A 21 -23.41 6.63 9.42
C LYS A 21 -21.96 6.12 9.60
N CYS A 22 -21.72 4.84 9.34
CA CYS A 22 -20.38 4.24 9.26
C CYS A 22 -19.97 4.07 7.80
N MET A 23 -18.72 4.43 7.49
CA MET A 23 -18.11 4.20 6.18
C MET A 23 -17.16 3.01 6.27
N PHE A 24 -17.40 2.01 5.42
CA PHE A 24 -16.57 0.82 5.28
C PHE A 24 -15.83 0.87 3.95
N LEU A 25 -14.56 0.54 3.94
CA LEU A 25 -13.72 0.49 2.75
C LEU A 25 -13.29 -0.95 2.48
N VAL A 26 -13.47 -1.40 1.24
CA VAL A 26 -13.16 -2.78 0.85
C VAL A 26 -11.90 -2.78 0.00
N TYR A 27 -10.82 -3.32 0.55
CA TYR A 27 -9.52 -3.40 -0.11
C TYR A 27 -9.19 -4.83 -0.54
N GLU A 28 -8.26 -4.94 -1.48
CA GLU A 28 -7.53 -6.18 -1.74
C GLU A 28 -6.85 -6.68 -0.46
N TYR A 29 -7.04 -7.97 -0.16
CA TYR A 29 -6.48 -8.60 1.03
C TYR A 29 -4.97 -8.85 0.84
N MET A 30 -4.18 -8.39 1.81
CA MET A 30 -2.73 -8.57 1.82
C MET A 30 -2.38 -9.68 2.82
N GLU A 31 -2.21 -10.92 2.32
CA GLU A 31 -1.99 -12.12 3.13
C GLU A 31 -0.82 -11.98 4.12
N ARG A 32 0.25 -11.28 3.71
CA ARG A 32 1.46 -11.08 4.52
C ARG A 32 1.40 -9.87 5.45
N GLY A 33 0.25 -9.21 5.53
CA GLY A 33 0.05 -8.05 6.40
C GLY A 33 0.95 -6.87 6.07
N SER A 34 1.24 -6.05 7.08
CA SER A 34 2.03 -4.83 6.93
C SER A 34 3.53 -5.08 7.05
N LEU A 35 4.32 -4.23 6.40
CA LEU A 35 5.77 -4.24 6.56
C LEU A 35 6.19 -3.97 8.01
N PHE A 36 5.38 -3.23 8.78
CA PHE A 36 5.58 -3.03 10.21
C PHE A 36 5.66 -4.36 10.97
N TYR A 37 4.72 -5.28 10.73
CA TYR A 37 4.75 -6.60 11.38
C TYR A 37 5.94 -7.42 10.89
N ALA A 38 6.23 -7.42 9.60
CA ALA A 38 7.37 -8.14 9.04
C ALA A 38 8.74 -7.63 9.50
N LEU A 39 8.81 -6.42 10.07
CA LEU A 39 10.04 -5.82 10.59
C LEU A 39 10.00 -5.62 12.11
N ARG A 40 8.98 -6.15 12.79
CA ARG A 40 8.74 -5.86 14.21
C ARG A 40 9.79 -6.47 15.12
N THR A 41 10.26 -7.66 14.78
CA THR A 41 11.29 -8.39 15.54
C THR A 41 12.50 -8.68 14.67
N ASP A 42 13.68 -8.83 15.29
CA ASP A 42 14.91 -9.14 14.57
C ASP A 42 14.79 -10.46 13.79
N VAL A 43 14.10 -11.45 14.34
CA VAL A 43 13.88 -12.75 13.69
C VAL A 43 13.07 -12.57 12.39
N GLU A 44 11.89 -11.96 12.46
CA GLU A 44 11.04 -11.69 11.28
C GLU A 44 11.77 -10.79 10.27
N ALA A 45 12.51 -9.80 10.76
CA ALA A 45 13.23 -8.86 9.92
C ALA A 45 14.38 -9.56 9.16
N VAL A 46 15.11 -10.48 9.81
CA VAL A 46 16.15 -11.30 9.16
C VAL A 46 15.55 -12.21 8.09
N GLU A 47 14.39 -12.84 8.36
CA GLU A 47 13.69 -13.66 7.35
C GLU A 47 13.30 -12.87 6.10
N LEU A 48 12.95 -11.59 6.25
CA LEU A 48 12.66 -10.76 5.10
C LEU A 48 13.90 -10.54 4.21
N GLY A 49 15.09 -10.46 4.82
CA GLY A 49 16.37 -10.31 4.13
C GLY A 49 16.59 -8.93 3.50
N TRP A 50 17.85 -8.52 3.36
CA TRP A 50 18.21 -7.17 2.87
C TRP A 50 17.74 -6.92 1.43
N THR A 51 17.98 -7.87 0.53
CA THR A 51 17.61 -7.74 -0.89
C THR A 51 16.13 -7.44 -1.08
N ARG A 52 15.27 -8.11 -0.31
CA ARG A 52 13.81 -7.92 -0.40
C ARG A 52 13.38 -6.56 0.15
N ARG A 53 14.03 -6.09 1.22
CA ARG A 53 13.81 -4.72 1.76
C ARG A 53 14.13 -3.67 0.71
N VAL A 54 15.24 -3.81 -0.01
CA VAL A 54 15.60 -2.89 -1.11
C VAL A 54 14.56 -2.92 -2.23
N THR A 55 14.03 -4.10 -2.57
CA THR A 55 12.93 -4.21 -3.54
C THR A 55 11.68 -3.47 -3.06
N PHE A 56 11.29 -3.58 -1.78
CA PHE A 56 10.16 -2.84 -1.23
C PHE A 56 10.38 -1.32 -1.25
N ILE A 57 11.58 -0.85 -0.87
CA ILE A 57 11.91 0.58 -0.91
C ILE A 57 11.73 1.13 -2.33
N LYS A 58 12.24 0.43 -3.34
CA LYS A 58 12.06 0.81 -4.76
C LYS A 58 10.59 0.81 -5.16
N ALA A 59 9.84 -0.20 -4.74
CA ALA A 59 8.42 -0.31 -5.05
C ALA A 59 7.59 0.84 -4.44
N ILE A 60 7.88 1.21 -3.18
CA ILE A 60 7.25 2.32 -2.46
C ILE A 60 7.61 3.65 -3.13
N ALA A 61 8.88 3.88 -3.46
CA ALA A 61 9.31 5.11 -4.14
C ALA A 61 8.59 5.27 -5.49
N HIS A 62 8.42 4.19 -6.25
CA HIS A 62 7.68 4.20 -7.51
C HIS A 62 6.17 4.49 -7.30
N ALA A 63 5.56 3.95 -6.25
CA ALA A 63 4.17 4.25 -5.91
C ALA A 63 3.97 5.73 -5.55
N LEU A 64 4.86 6.29 -4.72
CA LEU A 64 4.80 7.71 -4.33
C LEU A 64 5.03 8.62 -5.54
N SER A 65 6.00 8.29 -6.40
CA SER A 65 6.23 9.03 -7.65
C SER A 65 4.96 9.07 -8.52
N TYR A 66 4.28 7.93 -8.68
CA TYR A 66 3.02 7.85 -9.42
C TYR A 66 1.93 8.74 -8.79
N LEU A 67 1.78 8.73 -7.47
CA LEU A 67 0.78 9.56 -6.79
C LEU A 67 1.06 11.06 -6.94
N HIS A 68 2.33 11.47 -6.92
CA HIS A 68 2.73 12.87 -6.97
C HIS A 68 2.75 13.46 -8.38
N HIS A 69 3.09 12.65 -9.39
CA HIS A 69 3.39 13.16 -10.73
C HIS A 69 2.45 12.66 -11.82
N ASP A 70 1.86 11.47 -11.66
CA ASP A 70 1.04 10.85 -12.71
C ASP A 70 -0.47 10.94 -12.39
N CYS A 71 -0.83 11.25 -11.14
CA CYS A 71 -2.20 11.54 -10.75
C CYS A 71 -2.52 13.03 -10.95
N THR A 72 -3.70 13.34 -11.48
CA THR A 72 -4.20 14.72 -11.63
C THR A 72 -5.58 14.85 -10.96
N PRO A 73 -5.71 15.66 -9.91
CA PRO A 73 -4.64 16.39 -9.22
C PRO A 73 -3.64 15.44 -8.51
N PRO A 74 -2.42 15.91 -8.19
CA PRO A 74 -1.48 15.15 -7.36
C PRO A 74 -2.11 14.73 -6.04
N ILE A 75 -1.78 13.52 -5.59
CA ILE A 75 -2.29 12.95 -4.34
C ILE A 75 -1.14 12.91 -3.33
N VAL A 76 -1.28 13.64 -2.23
CA VAL A 76 -0.33 13.62 -1.11
C VAL A 76 -0.80 12.57 -0.10
N HIS A 77 0.06 11.59 0.17
CA HIS A 77 -0.14 10.56 1.21
C HIS A 77 0.39 11.05 2.56
#